data_AF-A0AA46YQH3-F1
#
_entry.id   AF-A0AA46YQH3-F1
#
_cell.length_a   1.000
_cell.length_b   1.000
_cell.length_c   1.000
_cell.angle_alpha   90.00
_cell.angle_beta   90.00
_cell.angle_gamma   90.00
#
_symmetry.space_group_name_H-M   'P 1'
#
loop_
_entity.id
_entity.type
_entity.pdbx_description
1 polymer ?
#
loop_
_entity_poly.entity_id
_entity_poly.type
_entity_poly.pdbx_seq_one_letter_code
_entity_poly.pdbx_strand_id
1 'polypeptide(L)'
;MRNMPLIFIDIETTGTRATRDRITEIAAFKVVDGHITDRWVSLINPGTSVPSHICQLTGIYDDMLIDAPSFYTIAPSLREWLGEDCLVAHNARFDASFLRNEFKRVGINYQPQLRCTLRISRRLMPELPKHNLRSLLAHFNIHQARQHRAEDDATALWQLWKVWQQQFDAASWQAALADEQRHRSLPAHLASEQLTGLPASPGVYLFYGHNRLPLYVGKSINLRSRVLGHFQRDHQDDKEMRLVQQIQHIEWEETAGDLSAQLREAELVKELMPIMNRQLRRQGHLKTWYWPTDQPCPTLVSGKAISQPQSGKLFGLFRSAKEAKAALRSIAETHQLCPQVLRIDKGTGRCFANQLGKCRGACCGQEPLESHSQRAQEALASFQVNTWPWPGRIIIREKSRKNGPTSHHVIDHWCYLGSATTKQRALGLKGVAAKFDVDTYRILNRFLREPERHNLTISPL
;
A
#
# COMPACT_ATOMS: atom_id res chain seq x y z
N MET A 1 15.73 -15.84 37.63
CA MET A 1 14.51 -16.03 36.82
C MET A 1 14.72 -17.30 36.02
N ARG A 2 13.86 -18.33 36.15
CA ARG A 2 13.97 -19.55 35.34
C ARG A 2 14.03 -19.16 33.87
N ASN A 3 14.98 -19.72 33.11
CA ASN A 3 15.02 -19.53 31.66
C ASN A 3 13.68 -20.04 31.11
N MET A 4 12.92 -19.14 30.48
CA MET A 4 11.70 -19.51 29.78
C MET A 4 12.06 -20.51 28.67
N PRO A 5 11.32 -21.62 28.50
CA PRO A 5 11.57 -22.57 27.42
C PRO A 5 11.60 -21.88 26.05
N LEU A 6 12.49 -22.34 25.19
CA LEU A 6 12.59 -21.89 23.81
C LEU A 6 12.01 -22.98 22.91
N ILE A 7 11.19 -22.61 21.93
CA ILE A 7 10.66 -23.51 20.93
C ILE A 7 11.30 -23.15 19.59
N PHE A 8 12.23 -23.98 19.13
CA PHE A 8 12.81 -23.84 17.80
C PHE A 8 11.85 -24.39 16.78
N ILE A 9 11.38 -23.57 15.86
CA ILE A 9 10.30 -23.91 14.94
C ILE A 9 10.65 -23.53 13.51
N ASP A 10 10.21 -24.37 12.58
CA ASP A 10 10.20 -24.12 11.14
C ASP A 10 8.89 -24.69 10.54
N ILE A 11 8.40 -24.07 9.48
CA ILE A 11 7.19 -24.51 8.78
C ILE A 11 7.41 -24.52 7.26
N GLU A 12 6.80 -25.51 6.61
CA GLU A 12 6.62 -25.50 5.16
C GLU A 12 5.20 -25.09 4.79
N THR A 13 5.05 -24.42 3.66
CA THR A 13 3.81 -23.74 3.28
C THR A 13 3.49 -23.87 1.81
N THR A 14 2.21 -23.77 1.43
CA THR A 14 1.77 -23.80 0.03
C THR A 14 2.12 -22.54 -0.77
N GLY A 15 2.87 -21.61 -0.18
CA GLY A 15 3.20 -20.30 -0.74
C GLY A 15 3.60 -19.30 0.33
N THR A 16 3.78 -18.03 -0.02
CA THR A 16 4.35 -17.03 0.89
C THR A 16 3.33 -16.12 1.58
N ARG A 17 2.03 -16.31 1.36
CA ARG A 17 0.96 -15.41 1.86
C ARG A 17 0.16 -16.05 2.99
N ALA A 18 0.48 -15.73 4.23
CA ALA A 18 -0.15 -16.33 5.40
C ALA A 18 -1.69 -16.18 5.47
N THR A 19 -2.29 -15.15 4.87
CA THR A 19 -3.76 -14.97 4.87
C THR A 19 -4.47 -15.95 3.91
N ARG A 20 -3.79 -16.40 2.85
CA ARG A 20 -4.37 -17.22 1.78
C ARG A 20 -3.78 -18.63 1.75
N ASP A 21 -2.46 -18.72 1.79
CA ASP A 21 -1.69 -19.94 1.71
C ASP A 21 -1.75 -20.68 3.06
N ARG A 22 -1.40 -21.97 3.04
CA ARG A 22 -1.63 -22.92 4.14
C ARG A 22 -0.32 -23.57 4.58
N ILE A 23 -0.28 -24.04 5.83
CA ILE A 23 0.85 -24.83 6.34
C ILE A 23 0.73 -26.28 5.84
N THR A 24 1.84 -26.85 5.36
CA THR A 24 1.95 -28.24 4.88
C THR A 24 2.81 -29.12 5.77
N GLU A 25 3.75 -28.53 6.51
CA GLU A 25 4.58 -29.23 7.50
C GLU A 25 4.90 -28.28 8.65
N ILE A 26 4.96 -28.81 9.87
CA ILE A 26 5.45 -28.11 11.05
C ILE A 26 6.48 -29.00 11.76
N ALA A 27 7.60 -28.42 12.16
CA ALA A 27 8.51 -29.03 13.11
C ALA A 27 8.89 -28.03 14.20
N ALA A 28 8.77 -28.45 15.45
CA ALA A 28 9.07 -27.63 16.61
C ALA A 28 9.78 -28.44 17.71
N PHE A 29 10.85 -27.91 18.28
CA PHE A 29 11.61 -28.55 19.36
C PHE A 29 11.61 -27.67 20.60
N LYS A 30 11.13 -28.23 21.71
CA LYS A 30 11.10 -27.55 23.00
C LYS A 30 12.45 -27.76 23.70
N VAL A 31 13.14 -26.65 23.96
CA VAL A 31 14.45 -26.61 24.60
C VAL A 31 14.33 -26.00 25.99
N VAL A 32 14.75 -26.77 26.99
CA VAL A 32 14.82 -26.35 28.40
C VAL A 32 16.24 -26.57 28.88
N ASP A 33 16.82 -25.56 29.52
CA ASP A 33 18.19 -25.60 30.06
C ASP A 33 19.25 -26.14 29.07
N GLY A 34 19.12 -25.74 27.80
CA GLY A 34 20.06 -26.12 26.74
C GLY A 34 19.87 -27.53 26.15
N HIS A 35 18.80 -28.24 26.51
CA HIS A 35 18.51 -29.59 26.04
C HIS A 35 17.14 -29.65 25.35
N ILE A 36 17.04 -30.39 24.24
CA ILE A 36 15.74 -30.72 23.64
C ILE A 36 15.03 -31.66 24.60
N THR A 37 13.87 -31.24 25.09
CA THR A 37 13.04 -32.00 26.05
C THR A 37 11.82 -32.62 25.38
N ASP A 38 11.36 -32.05 24.27
CA ASP A 38 10.20 -32.54 23.54
C ASP A 38 10.21 -32.08 22.07
N ARG A 39 9.46 -32.76 21.21
CA ARG A 39 9.39 -32.49 19.76
C ARG A 39 7.96 -32.63 19.24
N TRP A 40 7.57 -31.71 18.37
CA TRP A 40 6.33 -31.77 17.59
C TRP A 40 6.67 -31.75 16.11
N VAL A 41 6.37 -32.83 15.37
CA VAL A 41 6.60 -32.90 13.92
C VAL A 41 5.36 -33.48 13.25
N SER A 42 4.82 -32.79 12.24
CA SER A 42 3.65 -33.25 11.52
C SER A 42 3.61 -32.69 10.10
N LEU A 43 3.32 -33.56 9.12
CA LEU A 43 2.69 -33.13 7.88
C LEU A 43 1.27 -32.65 8.18
N ILE A 44 0.77 -31.71 7.38
CA ILE A 44 -0.55 -31.12 7.56
C ILE A 44 -1.25 -31.10 6.20
N ASN A 45 -2.47 -31.61 6.16
CA ASN A 45 -3.33 -31.46 4.98
C ASN A 45 -3.81 -30.00 4.87
N PRO A 46 -3.38 -29.24 3.84
CA PRO A 46 -3.72 -27.84 3.69
C PRO A 46 -5.15 -27.62 3.15
N GLY A 47 -5.85 -28.66 2.71
CA GLY A 47 -7.17 -28.57 2.07
C GLY A 47 -7.15 -27.85 0.72
N THR A 48 -5.97 -27.73 0.09
CA THR A 48 -5.74 -27.14 -1.25
C THR A 48 -4.54 -27.82 -1.89
N SER A 49 -4.47 -27.84 -3.22
CA SER A 49 -3.28 -28.36 -3.92
C SER A 49 -2.05 -27.50 -3.63
N VAL A 50 -0.89 -28.15 -3.50
CA VAL A 50 0.42 -27.51 -3.39
C VAL A 50 0.91 -27.13 -4.80
N PRO A 51 1.27 -25.86 -5.06
CA PRO A 51 1.78 -25.46 -6.38
C PRO A 51 3.07 -26.20 -6.74
N SER A 52 3.23 -26.59 -8.01
CA SER A 52 4.38 -27.40 -8.48
C SER A 52 5.76 -26.84 -8.13
N HIS A 53 5.94 -25.51 -8.19
CA HIS A 53 7.20 -24.86 -7.81
C HIS A 53 7.51 -24.96 -6.31
N ILE A 54 6.49 -25.09 -5.45
CA ILE A 54 6.66 -25.34 -4.02
C ILE A 54 7.01 -26.82 -3.81
N CYS A 55 6.34 -27.75 -4.48
CA CYS A 55 6.68 -29.18 -4.38
C CYS A 55 8.14 -29.44 -4.78
N GLN A 56 8.62 -28.76 -5.83
CA GLN A 56 10.02 -28.84 -6.26
C GLN A 56 11.00 -28.27 -5.23
N LEU A 57 10.57 -27.28 -4.45
CA LEU A 57 11.40 -26.65 -3.43
C LEU A 57 11.48 -27.49 -2.15
N THR A 58 10.34 -27.95 -1.64
CA THR A 58 10.20 -28.61 -0.34
C THR A 58 10.24 -30.14 -0.41
N GLY A 59 10.01 -30.70 -1.60
CA GLY A 59 9.82 -32.13 -1.79
C GLY A 59 8.52 -32.67 -1.20
N ILE A 60 7.57 -31.80 -0.82
CA ILE A 60 6.26 -32.17 -0.29
C ILE A 60 5.24 -32.14 -1.43
N TYR A 61 4.66 -33.29 -1.74
CA TYR A 61 3.68 -33.47 -2.82
C TYR A 61 2.28 -33.74 -2.24
N ASP A 62 1.23 -33.50 -3.04
CA ASP A 62 -0.17 -33.63 -2.60
C ASP A 62 -0.51 -35.04 -2.08
N ASP A 63 0.11 -36.08 -2.62
CA ASP A 63 -0.05 -37.48 -2.21
C ASP A 63 0.45 -37.74 -0.78
N MET A 64 1.50 -37.03 -0.34
CA MET A 64 2.00 -37.10 1.04
C MET A 64 1.06 -36.43 2.05
N LEU A 65 0.20 -35.53 1.59
CA LEU A 65 -0.63 -34.68 2.45
C LEU A 65 -2.07 -35.16 2.55
N ILE A 66 -2.50 -36.08 1.69
CA ILE A 66 -3.92 -36.49 1.62
C ILE A 66 -4.40 -37.13 2.92
N ASP A 67 -3.56 -37.99 3.52
CA ASP A 67 -3.85 -38.69 4.77
C ASP A 67 -3.34 -37.95 6.02
N ALA A 68 -2.64 -36.82 5.84
CA ALA A 68 -2.15 -36.00 6.94
C ALA A 68 -3.32 -35.32 7.68
N PRO A 69 -3.19 -35.04 8.99
CA PRO A 69 -4.23 -34.33 9.71
C PRO A 69 -4.38 -32.88 9.21
N SER A 70 -5.59 -32.35 9.23
CA SER A 70 -5.80 -30.93 8.94
C SER A 70 -5.32 -30.05 10.09
N PHE A 71 -5.00 -28.77 9.82
CA PHE A 71 -4.64 -27.84 10.89
C PHE A 71 -5.73 -27.75 11.97
N TYR A 72 -7.01 -27.78 11.57
CA TYR A 72 -8.16 -27.79 12.48
C TYR A 72 -8.07 -28.94 13.51
N THR A 73 -7.63 -30.11 13.07
CA THR A 73 -7.52 -31.31 13.91
C THR A 73 -6.41 -31.16 14.95
N ILE A 74 -5.24 -30.65 14.54
CA ILE A 74 -4.07 -30.55 15.42
C ILE A 74 -4.06 -29.28 16.29
N ALA A 75 -4.87 -28.27 15.96
CA ALA A 75 -4.78 -26.95 16.57
C ALA A 75 -4.90 -26.96 18.10
N PRO A 76 -5.85 -27.69 18.74
CA PRO A 76 -5.96 -27.67 20.20
C PRO A 76 -4.70 -28.23 20.89
N SER A 77 -4.23 -29.40 20.46
CA SER A 77 -3.05 -30.05 21.01
C SER A 77 -1.76 -29.29 20.72
N LEU A 78 -1.63 -28.71 19.51
CA LEU A 78 -0.48 -27.88 19.17
C LEU A 78 -0.48 -26.58 20.00
N ARG A 79 -1.63 -25.95 20.21
CA ARG A 79 -1.75 -24.74 21.03
C ARG A 79 -1.34 -25.00 22.48
N GLU A 80 -1.78 -26.11 23.04
CA GLU A 80 -1.41 -26.56 24.38
C GLU A 80 0.09 -26.84 24.46
N TRP A 81 0.63 -27.59 23.49
CA TRP A 81 2.05 -27.94 23.45
C TRP A 81 2.96 -26.71 23.33
N LEU A 82 2.59 -25.73 22.50
CA LEU A 82 3.33 -24.47 22.32
C LEU A 82 3.30 -23.57 23.56
N GLY A 83 2.24 -23.64 24.38
CA GLY A 83 2.12 -22.85 25.60
C GLY A 83 2.31 -21.34 25.39
N GLU A 84 2.99 -20.69 26.34
CA GLU A 84 3.43 -19.29 26.28
C GLU A 84 4.94 -19.15 26.00
N ASP A 85 5.56 -20.26 25.59
CA ASP A 85 7.01 -20.37 25.39
C ASP A 85 7.48 -19.53 24.18
N CYS A 86 8.78 -19.22 24.13
CA CYS A 86 9.31 -18.33 23.09
C CYS A 86 9.50 -19.06 21.75
N LEU A 87 8.82 -18.55 20.73
CA LEU A 87 9.13 -18.64 19.29
C LEU A 87 10.61 -18.44 18.96
N VAL A 88 11.36 -19.43 18.50
CA VAL A 88 12.69 -19.21 17.86
C VAL A 88 12.66 -19.74 16.44
N ALA A 89 12.79 -18.84 15.47
CA ALA A 89 12.76 -19.22 14.05
C ALA A 89 13.70 -18.34 13.21
N HIS A 90 14.11 -18.84 12.05
CA HIS A 90 14.90 -18.08 11.10
C HIS A 90 13.98 -17.25 10.21
N ASN A 91 14.03 -15.92 10.34
CA ASN A 91 12.98 -15.03 9.80
C ASN A 91 11.61 -15.23 10.49
N ALA A 92 11.61 -15.43 11.82
CA ALA A 92 10.47 -15.82 12.66
C ALA A 92 9.12 -15.13 12.44
N ARG A 93 9.08 -13.93 11.83
CA ARG A 93 7.83 -13.27 11.45
C ARG A 93 7.05 -14.07 10.42
N PHE A 94 7.74 -14.76 9.52
CA PHE A 94 7.13 -15.61 8.50
C PHE A 94 6.34 -16.73 9.17
N ASP A 95 7.03 -17.59 9.95
CA ASP A 95 6.44 -18.73 10.63
C ASP A 95 5.31 -18.31 11.57
N ALA A 96 5.56 -17.29 12.38
CA ALA A 96 4.56 -16.75 13.30
C ALA A 96 3.33 -16.19 12.58
N SER A 97 3.48 -15.62 11.38
CA SER A 97 2.33 -15.10 10.62
C SER A 97 1.41 -16.21 10.12
N PHE A 98 1.98 -17.34 9.69
CA PHE A 98 1.22 -18.51 9.26
C PHE A 98 0.55 -19.20 10.43
N LEU A 99 1.27 -19.43 11.54
CA LEU A 99 0.68 -19.99 12.76
C LEU A 99 -0.48 -19.12 13.27
N ARG A 100 -0.28 -17.80 13.35
CA ARG A 100 -1.35 -16.87 13.75
C ARG A 100 -2.57 -16.96 12.87
N ASN A 101 -2.40 -17.03 11.55
CA ASN A 101 -3.51 -17.12 10.61
C ASN A 101 -4.21 -18.47 10.68
N GLU A 102 -3.49 -19.59 10.78
CA GLU A 102 -4.09 -20.90 10.94
C GLU A 102 -4.85 -21.04 12.27
N PHE A 103 -4.29 -20.57 13.38
CA PHE A 103 -5.01 -20.51 14.67
C PHE A 103 -6.24 -19.61 14.59
N LYS A 104 -6.13 -18.45 13.94
CA LYS A 104 -7.27 -17.53 13.76
C LYS A 104 -8.40 -18.17 12.95
N ARG A 105 -8.09 -18.96 11.91
CA ARG A 105 -9.09 -19.68 11.10
C ARG A 105 -9.92 -20.66 11.93
N VAL A 106 -9.36 -21.18 13.02
CA VAL A 106 -10.04 -22.12 13.93
C VAL A 106 -10.56 -21.44 15.20
N GLY A 107 -10.57 -20.11 15.25
CA GLY A 107 -11.12 -19.33 16.37
C GLY A 107 -10.18 -19.18 17.57
N ILE A 108 -8.90 -19.54 17.44
CA ILE A 108 -7.90 -19.45 18.52
C ILE A 108 -7.05 -18.19 18.31
N ASN A 109 -7.00 -17.31 19.32
CA ASN A 109 -6.04 -16.21 19.34
C ASN A 109 -4.69 -16.71 19.87
N TYR A 110 -3.64 -16.56 19.07
CA TYR A 110 -2.28 -16.98 19.43
C TYR A 110 -1.30 -15.84 19.17
N GLN A 111 -0.55 -15.42 20.19
CA GLN A 111 0.39 -14.29 20.09
C GLN A 111 1.70 -14.62 20.83
N PRO A 112 2.58 -15.44 20.24
CA PRO A 112 3.79 -15.87 20.92
C PRO A 112 4.82 -14.74 21.04
N GLN A 113 5.68 -14.86 22.06
CA GLN A 113 6.96 -14.18 22.06
C GLN A 113 7.84 -14.76 20.95
N LEU A 114 8.62 -13.91 20.28
CA LEU A 114 9.44 -14.31 19.14
C LEU A 114 10.89 -13.88 19.36
N ARG A 115 11.80 -14.73 18.90
CA ARG A 115 13.23 -14.51 18.70
C ARG A 115 13.60 -14.87 17.27
N CYS A 116 14.07 -13.89 16.51
CA CYS A 116 14.44 -14.08 15.11
C CYS A 116 15.95 -14.31 14.95
N THR A 117 16.37 -15.52 14.59
CA THR A 117 17.80 -15.85 14.45
C THR A 117 18.47 -15.12 13.28
N LEU A 118 17.71 -14.74 12.25
CA LEU A 118 18.20 -13.88 11.17
C LEU A 118 18.67 -12.52 11.71
N ARG A 119 17.92 -11.92 12.64
CA ARG A 119 18.30 -10.64 13.28
C ARG A 119 19.52 -10.83 14.19
N ILE A 120 19.52 -11.89 14.99
CA ILE A 120 20.62 -12.24 15.88
C ILE A 120 21.91 -12.41 15.07
N SER A 121 21.86 -13.15 13.95
CA SER A 121 23.05 -13.38 13.10
C SER A 121 23.65 -12.09 12.54
N ARG A 122 22.82 -11.14 12.10
CA ARG A 122 23.26 -9.82 11.60
C ARG A 122 23.90 -8.96 12.68
N ARG A 123 23.46 -9.12 13.92
CA ARG A 123 24.03 -8.38 15.05
C ARG A 123 25.36 -8.96 15.51
N LEU A 124 25.49 -10.29 15.47
CA LEU A 124 26.69 -11.01 15.85
C LEU A 124 27.79 -10.89 14.79
N MET A 125 27.42 -10.88 13.51
CA MET A 125 28.35 -10.91 12.37
C MET A 125 27.92 -9.93 11.26
N PRO A 126 27.93 -8.61 11.52
CA PRO A 126 27.47 -7.60 10.54
C PRO A 126 28.27 -7.61 9.23
N GLU A 127 29.49 -8.13 9.24
CA GLU A 127 30.38 -8.25 8.09
C GLU A 127 30.00 -9.37 7.10
N LEU A 128 29.13 -10.30 7.48
CA LEU A 128 28.74 -11.39 6.58
C LEU A 128 27.83 -10.89 5.46
N PRO A 129 28.12 -11.24 4.18
CA PRO A 129 27.36 -10.74 3.04
C PRO A 129 25.95 -11.33 2.96
N LYS A 130 25.72 -12.53 3.52
CA LYS A 130 24.46 -13.26 3.46
C LYS A 130 24.16 -13.91 4.79
N HIS A 131 22.92 -13.73 5.24
CA HIS A 131 22.43 -14.27 6.51
C HIS A 131 21.25 -15.23 6.34
N ASN A 132 20.92 -15.69 5.13
CA ASN A 132 19.93 -16.77 4.98
C ASN A 132 20.46 -18.05 5.66
N LEU A 133 19.55 -18.90 6.13
CA LEU A 133 19.89 -20.10 6.91
C LEU A 133 20.98 -20.94 6.23
N ARG A 134 20.82 -21.27 4.94
CA ARG A 134 21.81 -22.00 4.16
C ARG A 134 23.22 -21.39 4.21
N SER A 135 23.33 -20.06 4.09
CA SER A 135 24.64 -19.37 4.13
C SER A 135 25.27 -19.43 5.51
N LEU A 136 24.45 -19.32 6.56
CA LEU A 136 24.92 -19.45 7.95
C LEU A 136 25.36 -20.88 8.26
N LEU A 137 24.57 -21.89 7.87
CA LEU A 137 24.94 -23.30 8.04
C LEU A 137 26.27 -23.61 7.34
N ALA A 138 26.46 -23.14 6.11
CA ALA A 138 27.72 -23.29 5.39
C ALA A 138 28.88 -22.58 6.10
N HIS A 139 28.67 -21.35 6.61
CA HIS A 139 29.70 -20.60 7.33
C HIS A 139 30.21 -21.32 8.59
N PHE A 140 29.31 -21.95 9.33
CA PHE A 140 29.64 -22.68 10.57
C PHE A 140 29.92 -24.17 10.35
N ASN A 141 30.04 -24.64 9.09
CA ASN A 141 30.24 -26.04 8.74
C ASN A 141 29.18 -26.98 9.36
N ILE A 142 27.94 -26.52 9.43
CA ILE A 142 26.81 -27.31 9.94
C ILE A 142 26.17 -28.04 8.75
N HIS A 143 26.22 -29.37 8.79
CA HIS A 143 25.64 -30.21 7.76
C HIS A 143 24.15 -30.46 8.00
N GLN A 144 23.36 -30.27 6.95
CA GLN A 144 21.92 -30.53 6.94
C GLN A 144 21.61 -31.69 6.00
N ALA A 145 20.75 -32.62 6.44
CA ALA A 145 20.40 -33.80 5.66
C ALA A 145 19.58 -33.44 4.40
N ARG A 146 18.52 -32.64 4.54
CA ARG A 146 17.73 -32.09 3.42
C ARG A 146 17.39 -30.62 3.69
N GLN A 147 17.46 -29.80 2.66
CA GLN A 147 16.99 -28.40 2.72
C GLN A 147 15.49 -28.36 2.44
N HIS A 148 14.79 -27.42 3.07
CA HIS A 148 13.34 -27.20 2.90
C HIS A 148 12.49 -28.38 3.40
N ARG A 149 12.90 -28.90 4.55
CA ARG A 149 12.15 -29.87 5.35
C ARG A 149 12.15 -29.36 6.77
N ALA A 150 10.96 -29.14 7.32
CA ALA A 150 10.82 -28.38 8.56
C ALA A 150 11.65 -28.98 9.70
N GLU A 151 11.69 -30.32 9.81
CA GLU A 151 12.44 -31.00 10.88
C GLU A 151 13.96 -30.81 10.76
N ASP A 152 14.48 -30.91 9.54
CA ASP A 152 15.91 -30.72 9.26
C ASP A 152 16.31 -29.26 9.48
N ASP A 153 15.48 -28.31 9.02
CA ASP A 153 15.71 -26.87 9.18
C ASP A 153 15.64 -26.44 10.65
N ALA A 154 14.64 -26.90 11.42
CA ALA A 154 14.58 -26.66 12.86
C ALA A 154 15.77 -27.29 13.60
N THR A 155 16.27 -28.45 13.15
CA THR A 155 17.41 -29.12 13.78
C THR A 155 18.69 -28.33 13.53
N ALA A 156 18.90 -27.92 12.29
CA ALA A 156 20.04 -27.10 11.90
C ALA A 156 20.01 -25.73 12.62
N LEU A 157 18.83 -25.13 12.77
CA LEU A 157 18.65 -23.88 13.51
C LEU A 157 19.06 -24.01 14.99
N TRP A 158 18.68 -25.10 15.66
CA TRP A 158 19.10 -25.38 17.02
C TRP A 158 20.63 -25.59 17.12
N GLN A 159 21.22 -26.32 16.18
CA GLN A 159 22.68 -26.50 16.14
C GLN A 159 23.40 -25.16 15.97
N LEU A 160 22.92 -24.32 15.06
CA LEU A 160 23.44 -22.97 14.81
C LEU A 160 23.37 -22.10 16.07
N TRP A 161 22.25 -22.17 16.80
CA TRP A 161 22.08 -21.48 18.08
C TRP A 161 23.13 -21.89 19.11
N LYS A 162 23.38 -23.21 19.25
CA LYS A 162 24.43 -23.71 20.16
C LYS A 162 25.82 -23.23 19.75
N VAL A 163 26.13 -23.25 18.46
CA VAL A 163 27.42 -22.75 17.95
C VAL A 163 27.61 -21.28 18.33
N TRP A 164 26.58 -20.44 18.15
CA TRP A 164 26.67 -19.02 18.55
C TRP A 164 26.86 -18.84 20.06
N GLN A 165 26.16 -19.62 20.88
CA GLN A 165 26.34 -19.57 22.33
C GLN A 165 27.75 -19.96 22.80
N GLN A 166 28.44 -20.80 22.04
CA GLN A 166 29.80 -21.26 22.36
C GLN A 166 30.88 -20.34 21.79
N GLN A 167 30.66 -19.80 20.58
CA GLN A 167 31.67 -19.05 19.85
C GLN A 167 31.73 -17.57 20.23
N PHE A 168 30.59 -16.95 20.57
CA PHE A 168 30.55 -15.55 20.98
C PHE A 168 30.64 -15.43 22.50
N ASP A 169 31.33 -14.39 22.97
CA ASP A 169 31.41 -14.11 24.40
C ASP A 169 30.02 -13.78 24.99
N ALA A 170 29.88 -14.01 26.30
CA ALA A 170 28.60 -13.86 26.99
C ALA A 170 28.02 -12.44 26.87
N ALA A 171 28.85 -11.39 26.84
CA ALA A 171 28.37 -10.02 26.75
C ALA A 171 27.80 -9.73 25.36
N SER A 172 28.52 -10.10 24.29
CA SER A 172 28.06 -9.95 22.90
C SER A 172 26.79 -10.73 22.63
N TRP A 173 26.72 -11.97 23.13
CA TRP A 173 25.53 -12.82 23.00
C TRP A 173 24.32 -12.21 23.69
N GLN A 174 24.46 -11.78 24.96
CA GLN A 174 23.36 -11.16 25.71
C GLN A 174 22.91 -9.83 25.08
N ALA A 175 23.86 -9.03 24.57
CA ALA A 175 23.55 -7.80 23.86
C ALA A 175 22.74 -8.06 22.59
N ALA A 176 23.08 -9.08 21.80
CA ALA A 176 22.32 -9.48 20.61
C ALA A 176 20.90 -9.95 20.96
N LEU A 177 20.75 -10.74 22.03
CA LEU A 177 19.44 -11.19 22.51
C LEU A 177 18.57 -10.05 23.05
N ALA A 178 19.16 -9.06 23.72
CA ALA A 178 18.45 -7.89 24.24
C ALA A 178 18.01 -6.93 23.13
N ASP A 179 18.86 -6.70 22.13
CA ASP A 179 18.51 -5.89 20.94
C ASP A 179 17.37 -6.54 20.13
N GLU A 180 17.44 -7.86 19.97
CA GLU A 180 16.39 -8.64 19.32
C GLU A 180 15.02 -8.37 19.97
N GLN A 181 14.97 -8.41 21.30
CA GLN A 181 13.75 -8.14 22.06
C GLN A 181 13.22 -6.71 21.91
N ARG A 182 14.09 -5.71 21.69
CA ARG A 182 13.70 -4.29 21.55
C ARG A 182 13.09 -3.95 20.19
N HIS A 183 13.49 -4.62 19.11
CA HIS A 183 13.01 -4.31 17.76
C HIS A 183 12.13 -5.39 17.10
N ARG A 184 11.28 -6.08 17.89
CA ARG A 184 10.31 -7.08 17.39
C ARG A 184 9.40 -6.56 16.26
N SER A 185 9.21 -5.24 16.17
CA SER A 185 8.38 -4.57 15.18
C SER A 185 9.06 -4.29 13.83
N LEU A 186 10.33 -4.65 13.62
CA LEU A 186 11.05 -4.33 12.37
C LEU A 186 11.42 -5.57 11.54
N PRO A 187 11.45 -5.47 10.20
CA PRO A 187 11.96 -6.54 9.34
C PRO A 187 13.45 -6.77 9.57
N ALA A 188 13.88 -8.02 9.46
CA ALA A 188 15.23 -8.40 9.86
C ALA A 188 16.36 -7.76 9.03
N HIS A 189 16.06 -7.24 7.83
CA HIS A 189 17.02 -6.69 6.86
C HIS A 189 17.16 -5.17 6.92
N LEU A 190 16.29 -4.48 7.66
CA LEU A 190 16.42 -3.04 7.88
C LEU A 190 17.25 -2.79 9.14
N ALA A 191 18.36 -2.09 9.00
CA ALA A 191 19.14 -1.66 10.15
C ALA A 191 18.30 -0.67 10.99
N SER A 192 18.31 -0.83 12.32
CA SER A 192 17.61 0.09 13.23
C SER A 192 18.02 1.56 13.02
N GLU A 193 19.26 1.80 12.58
CA GLU A 193 19.83 3.12 12.28
C GLU A 193 19.15 3.84 11.10
N GLN A 194 18.67 3.11 10.09
CA GLN A 194 17.93 3.73 8.98
C GLN A 194 16.56 4.27 9.44
N LEU A 195 16.06 3.79 10.57
CA LEU A 195 14.74 4.15 11.12
C LEU A 195 14.84 5.14 12.28
N THR A 196 15.99 5.28 12.94
CA THR A 196 16.22 6.33 13.95
C THR A 196 16.20 7.71 13.32
N GLY A 197 16.69 7.85 12.08
CA GLY A 197 16.68 9.12 11.33
C GLY A 197 15.30 9.62 10.87
N LEU A 198 14.27 8.77 10.91
CA LEU A 198 12.93 9.15 10.43
C LEU A 198 12.29 10.24 11.31
N PRO A 199 11.96 11.40 10.73
CA PRO A 199 11.41 12.53 11.47
C PRO A 199 9.91 12.34 11.76
N ALA A 200 9.44 12.96 12.83
CA ALA A 200 8.01 13.04 13.15
C ALA A 200 7.34 14.26 12.49
N SER A 201 7.63 14.47 11.21
CA SER A 201 7.19 15.61 10.39
C SER A 201 6.40 15.15 9.15
N PRO A 202 5.68 16.08 8.49
CA PRO A 202 5.06 15.81 7.19
C PRO A 202 6.09 15.57 6.10
N GLY A 203 5.79 14.70 5.15
CA GLY A 203 6.72 14.40 4.06
C GLY A 203 6.28 13.25 3.17
N VAL A 204 7.19 12.92 2.27
CA VAL A 204 7.13 11.72 1.43
C VAL A 204 8.24 10.75 1.81
N TYR A 205 8.00 9.46 1.66
CA TYR A 205 8.98 8.39 1.86
C TYR A 205 9.00 7.46 0.65
N LEU A 206 10.18 6.91 0.38
CA LEU A 206 10.44 6.03 -0.75
C LEU A 206 11.02 4.74 -0.22
N PHE A 207 10.42 3.62 -0.61
CA PHE A 207 10.92 2.30 -0.29
C PHE A 207 11.63 1.72 -1.50
N TYR A 208 12.89 1.34 -1.32
CA TYR A 208 13.73 0.72 -2.34
C TYR A 208 13.97 -0.74 -2.01
N GLY A 209 14.04 -1.57 -3.04
CA GLY A 209 14.55 -2.92 -2.94
C GLY A 209 16.05 -2.95 -3.23
N HIS A 210 16.50 -3.98 -3.93
CA HIS A 210 17.90 -4.11 -4.36
C HIS A 210 18.27 -3.19 -5.54
N ASN A 211 17.27 -2.63 -6.22
CA ASN A 211 17.44 -1.82 -7.42
C ASN A 211 17.41 -0.32 -7.08
N ARG A 212 17.95 0.51 -8.00
CA ARG A 212 17.97 1.98 -7.88
C ARG A 212 16.61 2.67 -8.09
N LEU A 213 15.58 1.94 -8.53
CA LEU A 213 14.22 2.48 -8.67
C LEU A 213 13.38 2.13 -7.43
N PRO A 214 12.57 3.06 -6.92
CA PRO A 214 11.75 2.77 -5.75
C PRO A 214 10.67 1.73 -6.08
N LEU A 215 10.43 0.84 -5.12
CA LEU A 215 9.31 -0.10 -5.13
C LEU A 215 8.00 0.63 -4.87
N TYR A 216 8.03 1.60 -3.96
CA TYR A 216 6.86 2.33 -3.48
C TYR A 216 7.22 3.75 -3.05
N VAL A 217 6.32 4.70 -3.32
CA VAL A 217 6.36 6.07 -2.80
C VAL A 217 5.08 6.33 -2.03
N GLY A 218 5.19 6.89 -0.82
CA GLY A 218 4.04 7.25 0.00
C GLY A 218 4.19 8.59 0.70
N LYS A 219 3.08 9.16 1.17
CA LYS A 219 3.06 10.39 1.98
C LYS A 219 2.54 10.21 3.40
N SER A 220 2.87 11.16 4.27
CA SER A 220 2.33 11.26 5.62
C SER A 220 2.41 12.68 6.20
N ILE A 221 1.57 12.98 7.19
CA ILE A 221 1.75 14.12 8.10
C ILE A 221 2.72 13.83 9.25
N ASN A 222 3.09 12.56 9.42
CA ASN A 222 4.10 12.07 10.36
C ASN A 222 4.81 10.88 9.70
N LEU A 223 6.00 11.14 9.15
CA LEU A 223 6.80 10.15 8.43
C LEU A 223 7.14 8.96 9.32
N ARG A 224 7.67 9.21 10.52
CA ARG A 224 8.05 8.17 11.48
C ARG A 224 6.93 7.18 11.79
N SER A 225 5.76 7.66 12.22
CA SER A 225 4.66 6.77 12.59
C SER A 225 4.09 6.03 11.38
N ARG A 226 4.06 6.65 10.20
CA ARG A 226 3.54 6.02 8.98
C ARG A 226 4.46 4.93 8.46
N VAL A 227 5.76 5.18 8.42
CA VAL A 227 6.76 4.19 7.98
C VAL A 227 6.79 3.02 8.95
N LEU A 228 6.85 3.28 10.26
CA LEU A 228 6.78 2.22 11.28
C LEU A 228 5.47 1.43 11.23
N GLY A 229 4.36 2.08 10.88
CA GLY A 229 3.06 1.46 10.74
C GLY A 229 2.99 0.39 9.64
N HIS A 230 3.81 0.50 8.58
CA HIS A 230 3.93 -0.57 7.58
C HIS A 230 4.42 -1.85 8.24
N PHE A 231 5.50 -1.80 9.02
CA PHE A 231 6.13 -2.97 9.67
C PHE A 231 5.35 -3.60 10.83
N GLN A 232 4.37 -2.88 11.37
CA GLN A 232 3.50 -3.35 12.45
C GLN A 232 2.26 -4.07 11.94
N ARG A 233 1.86 -3.83 10.67
CA ARG A 233 0.63 -4.36 10.06
C ARG A 233 0.86 -5.53 9.09
N ASP A 234 2.10 -5.99 8.95
CA ASP A 234 2.53 -7.08 8.07
C ASP A 234 1.69 -8.38 8.15
N HIS A 235 0.97 -8.61 9.25
CA HIS A 235 0.15 -9.81 9.43
C HIS A 235 -1.28 -9.70 8.88
N GLN A 236 -1.72 -8.51 8.44
CA GLN A 236 -3.11 -8.23 8.06
C GLN A 236 -3.30 -7.87 6.57
N ASP A 237 -2.26 -7.37 5.87
CA ASP A 237 -2.33 -7.01 4.45
C ASP A 237 -1.17 -7.64 3.64
N ASP A 238 -1.51 -8.61 2.79
CA ASP A 238 -0.60 -9.32 1.88
C ASP A 238 0.23 -8.43 0.96
N LYS A 239 -0.26 -7.24 0.62
CA LYS A 239 0.48 -6.30 -0.24
C LYS A 239 1.51 -5.53 0.57
N GLU A 240 1.14 -5.10 1.77
CA GLU A 240 2.08 -4.45 2.70
C GLU A 240 3.17 -5.44 3.11
N MET A 241 2.84 -6.70 3.41
CA MET A 241 3.83 -7.73 3.74
C MET A 241 4.85 -7.97 2.62
N ARG A 242 4.40 -8.08 1.36
CA ARG A 242 5.29 -8.24 0.19
C ARG A 242 6.17 -7.03 -0.06
N LEU A 243 5.62 -5.83 0.15
CA LEU A 243 6.38 -4.60 0.08
C LEU A 243 7.48 -4.63 1.12
N VAL A 244 7.11 -4.84 2.38
CA VAL A 244 8.00 -4.86 3.55
C VAL A 244 9.11 -5.90 3.42
N GLN A 245 8.84 -7.10 2.91
CA GLN A 245 9.86 -8.14 2.71
C GLN A 245 10.94 -7.76 1.69
N GLN A 246 10.62 -6.88 0.73
CA GLN A 246 11.52 -6.48 -0.34
C GLN A 246 12.30 -5.21 -0.02
N ILE A 247 11.89 -4.45 0.99
CA ILE A 247 12.57 -3.19 1.36
C ILE A 247 14.01 -3.51 1.74
N GLN A 248 14.96 -2.78 1.21
CA GLN A 248 16.38 -2.82 1.62
C GLN A 248 16.85 -1.44 2.07
N HIS A 249 16.20 -0.39 1.56
CA HIS A 249 16.57 0.98 1.84
C HIS A 249 15.33 1.89 1.85
N ILE A 250 15.38 2.92 2.67
CA ILE A 250 14.30 3.89 2.86
C ILE A 250 14.91 5.29 2.72
N GLU A 251 14.34 6.09 1.83
CA GLU A 251 14.61 7.53 1.73
C GLU A 251 13.36 8.30 2.12
N TRP A 252 13.54 9.57 2.50
CA TRP A 252 12.44 10.47 2.79
C TRP A 252 12.78 11.92 2.44
N GLU A 253 11.74 12.71 2.18
CA GLU A 253 11.81 14.15 1.96
C GLU A 253 10.79 14.82 2.87
N GLU A 254 11.26 15.68 3.78
CA GLU A 254 10.40 16.48 4.65
C GLU A 254 9.70 17.58 3.86
N THR A 255 8.46 17.90 4.24
CA THR A 255 7.65 18.92 3.57
C THR A 255 6.97 19.84 4.59
N ALA A 256 6.47 20.98 4.12
CA ALA A 256 5.85 21.97 5.01
C ALA A 256 4.56 21.45 5.69
N GLY A 257 3.81 20.59 5.01
CA GLY A 257 2.53 20.08 5.51
C GLY A 257 1.90 19.03 4.59
N ASP A 258 0.60 18.78 4.79
CA ASP A 258 -0.13 17.73 4.07
C ASP A 258 -0.36 18.10 2.59
N LEU A 259 -0.50 19.39 2.24
CA LEU A 259 -0.63 19.80 0.85
C LEU A 259 0.68 19.52 0.11
N SER A 260 1.80 19.98 0.66
CA SER A 260 3.14 19.73 0.10
C SER A 260 3.40 18.23 -0.04
N ALA A 261 3.14 17.43 0.99
CA ALA A 261 3.37 15.99 0.96
C ALA A 261 2.55 15.29 -0.14
N GLN A 262 1.30 15.69 -0.34
CA GLN A 262 0.44 15.09 -1.37
C GLN A 262 0.79 15.52 -2.80
N LEU A 263 1.14 16.80 -3.00
CA LEU A 263 1.62 17.26 -4.31
C LEU A 263 2.94 16.60 -4.68
N ARG A 264 3.87 16.47 -3.71
CA ARG A 264 5.18 15.83 -3.92
C ARG A 264 5.06 14.33 -4.18
N GLU A 265 4.19 13.61 -3.46
CA GLU A 265 3.91 12.19 -3.74
C GLU A 265 3.36 12.01 -5.16
N ALA A 266 2.39 12.84 -5.56
CA ALA A 266 1.79 12.76 -6.89
C ALA A 266 2.81 13.02 -8.01
N GLU A 267 3.77 13.92 -7.79
CA GLU A 267 4.88 14.19 -8.70
C GLU A 267 5.86 12.99 -8.77
N LEU A 268 6.38 12.54 -7.63
CA LEU A 268 7.36 11.44 -7.56
C LEU A 268 6.81 10.12 -8.10
N VAL A 269 5.52 9.80 -7.85
CA VAL A 269 4.92 8.57 -8.39
C VAL A 269 4.83 8.62 -9.93
N LYS A 270 4.67 9.80 -10.52
CA LYS A 270 4.61 9.99 -11.98
C LYS A 270 5.99 10.03 -12.62
N GLU A 271 6.96 10.60 -11.92
CA GLU A 271 8.36 10.66 -12.36
C GLU A 271 9.03 9.29 -12.28
N LEU A 272 8.92 8.61 -11.13
CA LEU A 272 9.67 7.38 -10.83
C LEU A 272 8.90 6.11 -11.18
N MET A 273 7.58 6.21 -11.38
CA MET A 273 6.70 5.10 -11.78
C MET A 273 6.87 3.80 -10.98
N PRO A 274 6.95 3.87 -9.63
CA PRO A 274 7.22 2.73 -8.75
C PRO A 274 6.26 1.56 -8.99
N ILE A 275 6.80 0.34 -9.04
CA ILE A 275 6.03 -0.84 -9.46
C ILE A 275 4.85 -1.15 -8.53
N MET A 276 4.95 -0.84 -7.23
CA MET A 276 3.93 -1.18 -6.23
C MET A 276 2.88 -0.08 -6.02
N ASN A 277 3.11 1.16 -6.49
CA ASN A 277 2.03 2.14 -6.56
C ASN A 277 1.06 1.71 -7.67
N ARG A 278 -0.22 1.54 -7.36
CA ARG A 278 -1.26 1.25 -8.37
C ARG A 278 -2.00 2.51 -8.83
N GLN A 279 -2.10 3.48 -7.93
CA GLN A 279 -2.72 4.79 -8.18
C GLN A 279 -1.67 5.81 -8.62
N LEU A 280 -2.12 6.95 -9.16
CA LEU A 280 -1.30 8.10 -9.60
C LEU A 280 -0.36 7.86 -10.81
N ARG A 281 0.04 6.62 -11.11
CA ARG A 281 1.01 6.31 -12.19
C ARG A 281 0.53 6.61 -13.61
N ARG A 282 -0.75 6.38 -13.91
CA ARG A 282 -1.27 6.49 -15.29
C ARG A 282 -2.02 7.78 -15.48
N GLN A 283 -1.51 8.65 -16.36
CA GLN A 283 -2.28 9.77 -16.90
C GLN A 283 -3.09 9.31 -18.12
N GLY A 284 -4.40 9.17 -17.95
CA GLY A 284 -5.32 8.90 -19.05
C GLY A 284 -5.74 10.18 -19.77
N HIS A 285 -6.12 10.07 -21.05
CA HIS A 285 -6.79 11.15 -21.77
C HIS A 285 -8.21 11.37 -21.21
N LEU A 286 -8.31 12.27 -20.23
CA LEU A 286 -9.58 12.58 -19.59
C LEU A 286 -10.58 13.19 -20.56
N LYS A 287 -11.85 12.91 -20.31
CA LYS A 287 -13.01 13.50 -20.98
C LYS A 287 -13.90 14.18 -19.95
N THR A 288 -14.52 15.29 -20.35
CA THR A 288 -15.47 16.04 -19.54
C THR A 288 -16.59 16.56 -20.42
N TRP A 289 -17.79 16.71 -19.86
CA TRP A 289 -18.91 17.32 -20.55
C TRP A 289 -18.86 18.83 -20.39
N TYR A 290 -18.80 19.56 -21.50
CA TYR A 290 -18.88 21.01 -21.55
C TYR A 290 -20.27 21.46 -21.99
N TRP A 291 -20.91 22.30 -21.18
CA TRP A 291 -22.20 22.90 -21.47
C TRP A 291 -22.04 24.42 -21.64
N PRO A 292 -22.02 24.92 -22.89
CA PRO A 292 -22.00 26.35 -23.19
C PRO A 292 -23.26 27.06 -22.69
N THR A 293 -23.14 28.32 -22.24
CA THR A 293 -24.28 29.08 -21.68
C THR A 293 -25.45 29.24 -22.67
N ASP A 294 -25.17 29.26 -23.98
CA ASP A 294 -26.11 29.52 -25.07
C ASP A 294 -26.58 28.25 -25.80
N GLN A 295 -26.24 27.05 -25.30
CA GLN A 295 -26.56 25.78 -25.96
C GLN A 295 -27.53 24.92 -25.13
N PRO A 296 -28.46 24.19 -25.78
CA PRO A 296 -29.44 23.34 -25.10
C PRO A 296 -28.89 21.95 -24.71
N CYS A 297 -27.62 21.66 -24.99
CA CYS A 297 -27.04 20.34 -24.72
C CYS A 297 -25.53 20.40 -24.47
N PRO A 298 -24.97 19.41 -23.74
CA PRO A 298 -23.54 19.34 -23.49
C PRO A 298 -22.81 18.69 -24.66
N THR A 299 -21.52 19.01 -24.78
CA THR A 299 -20.59 18.40 -25.73
C THR A 299 -19.43 17.74 -24.99
N LEU A 300 -18.94 16.62 -25.51
CA LEU A 300 -17.84 15.90 -24.87
C LEU A 300 -16.50 16.47 -25.34
N VAL A 301 -15.73 17.04 -24.41
CA VAL A 301 -14.44 17.67 -24.71
C VAL A 301 -13.28 16.96 -23.99
N SER A 302 -12.06 17.37 -24.31
CA SER A 302 -10.86 16.94 -23.59
C SER A 302 -10.83 17.53 -22.18
N GLY A 303 -10.33 16.78 -21.19
CA GLY A 303 -10.12 17.31 -19.82
C GLY A 303 -9.20 18.52 -19.75
N LYS A 304 -8.40 18.80 -20.79
CA LYS A 304 -7.63 20.04 -20.91
C LYS A 304 -8.49 21.33 -20.91
N ALA A 305 -9.79 21.20 -21.19
CA ALA A 305 -10.75 22.29 -21.12
C ALA A 305 -10.82 22.97 -19.74
N ILE A 306 -10.47 22.24 -18.67
CA ILE A 306 -10.56 22.72 -17.27
C ILE A 306 -9.50 23.79 -16.98
N SER A 307 -8.35 23.71 -17.63
CA SER A 307 -7.27 24.67 -17.49
C SER A 307 -7.36 25.82 -18.49
N GLN A 308 -8.53 26.01 -19.12
CA GLN A 308 -8.79 27.06 -20.10
C GLN A 308 -9.96 27.93 -19.64
N PRO A 309 -9.95 29.24 -19.91
CA PRO A 309 -11.13 30.09 -19.69
C PRO A 309 -12.29 29.58 -20.55
N GLN A 310 -13.45 29.33 -19.95
CA GLN A 310 -14.64 28.85 -20.67
C GLN A 310 -15.90 29.62 -20.27
N SER A 311 -16.75 29.92 -21.25
CA SER A 311 -18.08 30.50 -21.06
C SER A 311 -19.13 29.39 -20.94
N GLY A 312 -19.13 28.69 -19.79
CA GLY A 312 -20.07 27.60 -19.53
C GLY A 312 -19.69 26.76 -18.32
N LYS A 313 -20.34 25.60 -18.18
CA LYS A 313 -20.12 24.65 -17.08
C LYS A 313 -19.47 23.37 -17.58
N LEU A 314 -18.60 22.78 -16.75
CA LEU A 314 -17.96 21.49 -16.99
C LEU A 314 -18.52 20.45 -16.03
N PHE A 315 -18.75 19.22 -16.51
CA PHE A 315 -19.36 18.16 -15.73
C PHE A 315 -18.59 16.84 -15.87
N GLY A 316 -18.15 16.31 -14.73
CA GLY A 316 -17.48 15.03 -14.58
C GLY A 316 -16.08 14.96 -15.19
N LEU A 317 -15.26 14.07 -14.64
CA LEU A 317 -13.92 13.75 -15.14
C LEU A 317 -13.83 12.25 -15.37
N PHE A 318 -13.91 11.86 -16.62
CA PHE A 318 -14.01 10.47 -17.04
C PHE A 318 -12.73 10.02 -17.72
N ARG A 319 -12.35 8.75 -17.55
CA ARG A 319 -11.14 8.17 -18.15
C ARG A 319 -11.31 7.85 -19.64
N SER A 320 -12.54 7.83 -20.14
CA SER A 320 -12.84 7.57 -21.55
C SER A 320 -14.17 8.20 -21.99
N ALA A 321 -14.37 8.33 -23.30
CA ALA A 321 -15.64 8.76 -23.86
C ALA A 321 -16.78 7.75 -23.59
N LYS A 322 -16.45 6.45 -23.52
CA LYS A 322 -17.41 5.39 -23.20
C LYS A 322 -17.97 5.56 -21.78
N GLU A 323 -17.08 5.79 -20.81
CA GLU A 323 -17.46 6.04 -19.41
C GLU A 323 -18.30 7.32 -19.28
N ALA A 324 -17.89 8.41 -19.93
CA ALA A 324 -18.63 9.67 -19.90
C ALA A 324 -20.07 9.55 -20.46
N LYS A 325 -20.24 8.82 -21.57
CA LYS A 325 -21.55 8.56 -22.17
C LYS A 325 -22.39 7.62 -21.32
N ALA A 326 -21.80 6.59 -20.72
CA ALA A 326 -22.51 5.69 -19.83
C ALA A 326 -23.04 6.42 -18.58
N ALA A 327 -22.24 7.30 -17.98
CA ALA A 327 -22.66 8.13 -16.86
C ALA A 327 -23.81 9.07 -17.27
N LEU A 328 -23.68 9.80 -18.39
CA LEU A 328 -24.75 10.69 -18.86
C LEU A 328 -26.04 9.92 -19.19
N ARG A 329 -25.94 8.71 -19.75
CA ARG A 329 -27.10 7.85 -20.01
C ARG A 329 -27.80 7.42 -18.72
N SER A 330 -27.04 7.00 -17.71
CA SER A 330 -27.62 6.65 -16.41
C SER A 330 -28.33 7.83 -15.75
N ILE A 331 -27.76 9.04 -15.83
CA ILE A 331 -28.43 10.27 -15.37
C ILE A 331 -29.71 10.52 -16.17
N ALA A 332 -29.64 10.36 -17.50
CA ALA A 332 -30.80 10.57 -18.36
C ALA A 332 -31.96 9.62 -18.03
N GLU A 333 -31.66 8.35 -17.76
CA GLU A 333 -32.65 7.35 -17.36
C GLU A 333 -33.29 7.68 -16.01
N THR A 334 -32.48 7.98 -14.99
CA THR A 334 -32.96 8.32 -13.64
C THR A 334 -33.84 9.58 -13.65
N HIS A 335 -33.46 10.58 -14.44
CA HIS A 335 -34.14 11.88 -14.47
C HIS A 335 -35.11 12.04 -15.63
N GLN A 336 -35.43 10.97 -16.38
CA GLN A 336 -36.32 10.98 -17.54
C GLN A 336 -35.96 12.05 -18.61
N LEU A 337 -34.67 12.24 -18.86
CA LEU A 337 -34.15 13.19 -19.85
C LEU A 337 -34.08 12.54 -21.23
N CYS A 338 -34.29 13.33 -22.28
CA CYS A 338 -34.18 12.85 -23.65
C CYS A 338 -32.73 12.52 -24.09
N PRO A 339 -32.39 11.25 -24.37
CA PRO A 339 -31.03 10.87 -24.78
C PRO A 339 -30.65 11.42 -26.16
N GLN A 340 -31.63 11.69 -27.03
CA GLN A 340 -31.41 12.28 -28.35
C GLN A 340 -31.07 13.77 -28.26
N VAL A 341 -31.75 14.53 -27.38
CA VAL A 341 -31.43 15.95 -27.13
C VAL A 341 -30.05 16.08 -26.47
N LEU A 342 -29.72 15.18 -25.54
CA LEU A 342 -28.38 15.09 -24.93
C LEU A 342 -27.30 14.53 -25.89
N ARG A 343 -27.64 14.24 -27.15
CA ARG A 343 -26.75 13.69 -28.19
C ARG A 343 -26.04 12.38 -27.78
N ILE A 344 -26.65 11.61 -26.89
CA ILE A 344 -26.21 10.26 -26.53
C ILE A 344 -26.51 9.31 -27.68
N ASP A 345 -27.75 9.40 -28.18
CA ASP A 345 -28.27 8.62 -29.30
C ASP A 345 -28.52 9.52 -30.51
N LYS A 346 -28.40 8.96 -31.71
CA LYS A 346 -28.70 9.66 -32.96
C LYS A 346 -30.13 9.34 -33.39
N GLY A 347 -30.83 10.29 -34.00
CA GLY A 347 -32.17 10.07 -34.55
C GLY A 347 -32.88 11.39 -34.88
N THR A 348 -34.01 11.28 -35.57
CA THR A 348 -34.98 12.36 -35.81
C THR A 348 -36.34 11.94 -35.28
N GLY A 349 -37.13 12.90 -34.78
CA GLY A 349 -38.45 12.61 -34.21
C GLY A 349 -38.40 11.97 -32.81
N ARG A 350 -39.39 11.10 -32.52
CA ARG A 350 -39.67 10.53 -31.19
C ARG A 350 -38.67 9.43 -30.80
N CYS A 351 -37.86 9.67 -29.77
CA CYS A 351 -36.83 8.73 -29.32
C CYS A 351 -37.41 7.46 -28.65
N PHE A 352 -36.66 6.36 -28.72
CA PHE A 352 -37.05 5.07 -28.12
C PHE A 352 -37.36 5.16 -26.62
N ALA A 353 -36.56 5.92 -25.87
CA ALA A 353 -36.81 6.14 -24.44
C ALA A 353 -38.19 6.78 -24.16
N ASN A 354 -38.66 7.67 -25.03
CA ASN A 354 -39.99 8.28 -24.89
C ASN A 354 -41.12 7.32 -25.32
N GLN A 355 -40.88 6.43 -26.29
CA GLN A 355 -41.83 5.36 -26.63
C GLN A 355 -42.04 4.41 -25.44
N LEU A 356 -41.00 4.19 -24.63
CA LEU A 356 -41.05 3.40 -23.41
C LEU A 356 -41.50 4.18 -22.15
N GLY A 357 -41.88 5.46 -22.27
CA GLY A 357 -42.27 6.28 -21.12
C GLY A 357 -41.13 6.69 -20.18
N LYS A 358 -39.86 6.50 -20.58
CA LYS A 358 -38.65 6.83 -19.81
C LYS A 358 -38.05 8.20 -20.16
N CYS A 359 -38.73 8.99 -20.98
CA CYS A 359 -38.32 10.32 -21.40
C CYS A 359 -39.57 11.18 -21.60
N ARG A 360 -39.53 12.46 -21.21
CA ARG A 360 -40.68 13.39 -21.32
C ARG A 360 -40.89 14.00 -22.71
N GLY A 361 -40.10 13.60 -23.71
CA GLY A 361 -40.40 13.86 -25.12
C GLY A 361 -39.93 15.21 -25.66
N ALA A 362 -38.83 15.77 -25.12
CA ALA A 362 -38.22 16.99 -25.67
C ALA A 362 -37.84 16.89 -27.16
N CYS A 363 -37.56 15.68 -27.66
CA CYS A 363 -37.26 15.44 -29.09
C CYS A 363 -38.48 15.54 -30.02
N CYS A 364 -39.71 15.46 -29.49
CA CYS A 364 -40.96 15.51 -30.25
C CYS A 364 -41.91 16.63 -29.80
N GLY A 365 -41.39 17.63 -29.08
CA GLY A 365 -42.14 18.80 -28.65
C GLY A 365 -43.09 18.60 -27.47
N GLN A 366 -43.12 17.41 -26.83
CA GLN A 366 -43.93 17.17 -25.62
C GLN A 366 -43.38 17.88 -24.38
N GLU A 367 -42.09 18.16 -24.37
CA GLU A 367 -41.40 18.96 -23.36
C GLU A 367 -40.66 20.11 -24.07
N PRO A 368 -40.80 21.37 -23.62
CA PRO A 368 -39.99 22.47 -24.14
C PRO A 368 -38.48 22.23 -23.95
N LEU A 369 -37.68 22.53 -24.97
CA LEU A 369 -36.23 22.30 -24.94
C LEU A 369 -35.52 23.03 -23.78
N GLU A 370 -36.00 24.22 -23.41
CA GLU A 370 -35.46 24.99 -22.30
C GLU A 370 -35.69 24.29 -20.95
N SER A 371 -36.91 23.81 -20.70
CA SER A 371 -37.24 23.04 -19.49
C SER A 371 -36.43 21.74 -19.38
N HIS A 372 -36.26 21.04 -20.51
CA HIS A 372 -35.41 19.86 -20.59
C HIS A 372 -33.95 20.19 -20.27
N SER A 373 -33.42 21.28 -20.85
CA SER A 373 -32.04 21.73 -20.64
C SER A 373 -31.78 22.10 -19.18
N GLN A 374 -32.70 22.84 -18.55
CA GLN A 374 -32.60 23.21 -17.14
C GLN A 374 -32.55 21.97 -16.25
N ARG A 375 -33.50 21.04 -16.41
CA ARG A 375 -33.52 19.78 -15.64
C ARG A 375 -32.26 18.95 -15.85
N ALA A 376 -31.72 18.93 -17.07
CA ALA A 376 -30.49 18.23 -17.37
C ALA A 376 -29.27 18.86 -16.67
N GLN A 377 -29.18 20.20 -16.64
CA GLN A 377 -28.14 20.90 -15.90
C GLN A 377 -28.24 20.67 -14.38
N GLU A 378 -29.46 20.68 -13.83
CA GLU A 378 -29.73 20.37 -12.42
C GLU A 378 -29.32 18.93 -12.08
N ALA A 379 -29.68 17.96 -12.93
CA ALA A 379 -29.29 16.55 -12.75
C ALA A 379 -27.77 16.34 -12.84
N LEU A 380 -27.06 17.18 -13.60
CA LEU A 380 -25.61 17.16 -13.72
C LEU A 380 -24.90 17.96 -12.62
N ALA A 381 -25.60 18.74 -11.80
CA ALA A 381 -25.00 19.65 -10.82
C ALA A 381 -24.06 18.93 -9.83
N SER A 382 -24.39 17.71 -9.41
CA SER A 382 -23.52 16.90 -8.52
C SER A 382 -22.20 16.48 -9.16
N PHE A 383 -22.12 16.53 -10.50
CA PHE A 383 -20.91 16.24 -11.27
C PHE A 383 -20.17 17.51 -11.69
N GLN A 384 -20.65 18.70 -11.30
CA GLN A 384 -20.04 19.95 -11.73
C GLN A 384 -18.58 20.04 -11.27
N VAL A 385 -17.71 20.29 -12.25
CA VAL A 385 -16.27 20.50 -12.06
C VAL A 385 -16.07 21.93 -11.60
N ASN A 386 -15.32 22.12 -10.51
CA ASN A 386 -14.94 23.44 -10.02
C ASN A 386 -14.12 24.18 -11.08
N THR A 387 -14.58 25.37 -11.45
CA THR A 387 -13.86 26.30 -12.32
C THR A 387 -12.78 27.04 -11.53
N TRP A 388 -11.78 27.58 -12.23
CA TRP A 388 -10.73 28.38 -11.61
C TRP A 388 -11.34 29.73 -11.14
N PRO A 389 -11.35 30.03 -9.82
CA PRO A 389 -12.04 31.22 -9.31
C PRO A 389 -11.17 32.48 -9.28
N TRP A 390 -9.89 32.39 -9.63
CA TRP A 390 -8.95 33.51 -9.58
C TRP A 390 -8.73 34.11 -10.98
N PRO A 391 -8.47 35.43 -11.09
CA PRO A 391 -8.23 36.09 -12.38
C PRO A 391 -6.92 35.65 -13.05
N GLY A 392 -6.00 35.07 -12.28
CA GLY A 392 -4.70 34.63 -12.76
C GLY A 392 -4.11 33.55 -11.85
N ARG A 393 -2.78 33.52 -11.80
CA ARG A 393 -2.03 32.57 -10.97
C ARG A 393 -2.23 32.88 -9.49
N ILE A 394 -2.04 31.88 -8.66
CA ILE A 394 -2.02 32.05 -7.20
C ILE A 394 -0.75 31.47 -6.61
N ILE A 395 -0.37 32.00 -5.44
CA ILE A 395 0.53 31.36 -4.50
C ILE A 395 -0.29 30.83 -3.33
N ILE A 396 -0.11 29.55 -3.01
CA ILE A 396 -0.54 28.96 -1.75
C ILE A 396 0.68 28.86 -0.86
N ARG A 397 0.67 29.60 0.24
CA ARG A 397 1.67 29.47 1.31
C ARG A 397 1.20 28.43 2.31
N GLU A 398 1.97 27.37 2.49
CA GLU A 398 1.78 26.37 3.54
C GLU A 398 2.81 26.59 4.65
N LYS A 399 2.33 26.85 5.88
CA LYS A 399 3.18 26.96 7.06
C LYS A 399 3.21 25.65 7.82
N SER A 400 4.41 25.18 8.17
CA SER A 400 4.57 24.08 9.10
C SER A 400 4.03 24.41 10.49
N ARG A 401 3.46 23.40 11.16
CA ARG A 401 2.88 23.51 12.51
C ARG A 401 3.92 23.68 13.63
N LYS A 402 5.19 23.30 13.41
CA LYS A 402 6.24 23.31 14.43
C LYS A 402 7.54 23.91 13.90
N ASN A 403 7.65 25.24 13.80
CA ASN A 403 8.85 25.98 13.33
C ASN A 403 9.58 25.35 12.13
N GLY A 404 8.84 24.65 11.26
CA GLY A 404 9.39 23.87 10.16
C GLY A 404 9.42 24.66 8.86
N PRO A 405 9.79 24.01 7.74
CA PRO A 405 9.87 24.67 6.46
C PRO A 405 8.53 25.29 6.07
N THR A 406 8.59 26.48 5.47
CA THR A 406 7.45 27.09 4.78
C THR A 406 7.57 26.79 3.29
N SER A 407 6.47 26.39 2.66
CA SER A 407 6.41 26.17 1.21
C SER A 407 5.48 27.18 0.55
N HIS A 408 5.87 27.64 -0.63
CA HIS A 408 5.07 28.50 -1.50
C HIS A 408 4.82 27.76 -2.81
N HIS A 409 3.60 27.26 -2.99
CA HIS A 409 3.14 26.53 -4.16
C HIS A 409 2.56 27.50 -5.18
N VAL A 410 2.93 27.36 -6.45
CA VAL A 410 2.39 28.18 -7.53
C VAL A 410 1.43 27.36 -8.37
N ILE A 411 0.21 27.87 -8.55
CA ILE A 411 -0.83 27.20 -9.31
C ILE A 411 -1.41 28.17 -10.33
N ASP A 412 -1.65 27.66 -11.54
CA ASP A 412 -2.25 28.38 -12.65
C ASP A 412 -3.36 27.54 -13.28
N HIS A 413 -4.61 28.00 -13.22
CA HIS A 413 -5.75 27.30 -13.84
C HIS A 413 -5.77 25.77 -13.55
N TRP A 414 -5.65 25.41 -12.27
CA TRP A 414 -5.54 24.02 -11.76
C TRP A 414 -4.28 23.24 -12.16
N CYS A 415 -3.33 23.86 -12.86
CA CYS A 415 -2.02 23.30 -13.15
C CYS A 415 -1.02 23.70 -12.06
N TYR A 416 -0.39 22.71 -11.44
CA TYR A 416 0.67 22.95 -10.45
C TYR A 416 1.98 23.27 -11.17
N LEU A 417 2.58 24.41 -10.83
CA LEU A 417 3.82 24.91 -11.44
C LEU A 417 5.07 24.61 -10.60
N GLY A 418 4.90 24.02 -9.42
CA GLY A 418 5.97 23.72 -8.47
C GLY A 418 5.89 24.53 -7.18
N SER A 419 6.92 24.37 -6.35
CA SER A 419 7.05 25.02 -5.03
C SER A 419 8.42 25.61 -4.78
N ALA A 420 8.48 26.61 -3.92
CA ALA A 420 9.73 27.17 -3.43
C ALA A 420 9.65 27.52 -1.93
N THR A 421 10.82 27.57 -1.28
CA THR A 421 10.92 27.92 0.16
C THR A 421 10.62 29.40 0.44
N THR A 422 10.82 30.29 -0.55
CA THR A 422 10.56 31.72 -0.42
C THR A 422 9.55 32.21 -1.46
N LYS A 423 8.76 33.22 -1.09
CA LYS A 423 7.80 33.87 -2.02
C LYS A 423 8.50 34.41 -3.27
N GLN A 424 9.69 35.00 -3.13
CA GLN A 424 10.44 35.55 -4.26
C GLN A 424 10.85 34.49 -5.28
N ARG A 425 11.32 33.31 -4.83
CA ARG A 425 11.62 32.20 -5.73
C ARG A 425 10.36 31.63 -6.37
N ALA A 426 9.26 31.56 -5.62
CA ALA A 426 7.97 31.11 -6.16
C ALA A 426 7.48 32.03 -7.29
N LEU A 427 7.63 33.36 -7.17
CA LEU A 427 7.29 34.30 -8.26
C LEU A 427 8.06 34.02 -9.57
N GLY A 428 9.28 33.49 -9.46
CA GLY A 428 10.12 33.11 -10.58
C GLY A 428 9.74 31.78 -11.25
N LEU A 429 8.86 30.97 -10.65
CA LEU A 429 8.38 29.73 -11.25
C LEU A 429 7.50 30.06 -12.46
N LYS A 430 8.08 29.92 -13.65
CA LYS A 430 7.38 30.03 -14.93
C LYS A 430 6.89 28.65 -15.32
N GLY A 431 5.61 28.54 -15.66
CA GLY A 431 4.91 27.29 -15.96
C GLY A 431 5.32 26.66 -17.30
N VAL A 432 6.60 26.44 -17.53
CA VAL A 432 7.07 25.78 -18.74
C VAL A 432 6.60 24.32 -18.68
N ALA A 433 5.58 24.01 -19.47
CA ALA A 433 4.97 22.68 -19.65
C ALA A 433 4.08 22.12 -18.52
N ALA A 434 3.58 22.94 -17.58
CA ALA A 434 2.63 22.45 -16.59
C ALA A 434 1.32 21.98 -17.26
N LYS A 435 1.00 20.70 -17.08
CA LYS A 435 -0.19 20.05 -17.66
C LYS A 435 -1.22 19.83 -16.57
N PHE A 436 -2.49 19.96 -16.95
CA PHE A 436 -3.60 19.57 -16.09
C PHE A 436 -3.45 18.10 -15.67
N ASP A 437 -3.51 17.86 -14.37
CA ASP A 437 -3.43 16.55 -13.76
C ASP A 437 -4.61 16.37 -12.79
N VAL A 438 -5.37 15.28 -12.94
CA VAL A 438 -6.60 15.07 -12.17
C VAL A 438 -6.34 14.81 -10.69
N ASP A 439 -5.21 14.19 -10.35
CA ASP A 439 -4.89 13.91 -8.96
C ASP A 439 -4.50 15.22 -8.27
N THR A 440 -3.68 16.05 -8.91
CA THR A 440 -3.39 17.42 -8.48
C THR A 440 -4.66 18.25 -8.35
N TYR A 441 -5.55 18.23 -9.34
CA TYR A 441 -6.85 18.91 -9.28
C TYR A 441 -7.67 18.47 -8.06
N ARG A 442 -7.73 17.16 -7.77
CA ARG A 442 -8.47 16.63 -6.60
C ARG A 442 -7.81 17.05 -5.29
N ILE A 443 -6.49 17.00 -5.21
CA ILE A 443 -5.72 17.47 -4.05
C ILE A 443 -6.05 18.95 -3.80
N LEU A 444 -5.86 19.79 -4.81
CA LEU A 444 -6.11 21.24 -4.72
C LEU A 444 -7.56 21.55 -4.34
N ASN A 445 -8.55 20.91 -4.97
CA ASN A 445 -9.95 21.12 -4.61
C ASN A 445 -10.26 20.80 -3.16
N ARG A 446 -9.65 19.76 -2.59
CA ARG A 446 -9.89 19.43 -1.18
C ARG A 446 -9.31 20.51 -0.27
N PHE A 447 -8.07 20.96 -0.54
CA PHE A 447 -7.38 21.93 0.31
C PHE A 447 -7.89 23.37 0.15
N LEU A 448 -8.31 23.76 -1.06
CA LEU A 448 -8.76 25.11 -1.37
C LEU A 448 -10.21 25.39 -0.93
N ARG A 449 -10.99 24.36 -0.59
CA ARG A 449 -12.33 24.54 -0.01
C ARG A 449 -12.29 25.16 1.38
N GLU A 450 -11.34 24.74 2.21
CA GLU A 450 -11.19 25.18 3.60
C GLU A 450 -9.71 25.43 3.94
N PRO A 451 -9.04 26.39 3.27
CA PRO A 451 -7.58 26.56 3.35
C PRO A 451 -7.07 26.84 4.76
N GLU A 452 -7.86 27.55 5.57
CA GLU A 452 -7.50 27.91 6.95
C GLU A 452 -7.37 26.68 7.85
N ARG A 453 -8.22 25.66 7.68
CA ARG A 453 -8.12 24.40 8.44
C ARG A 453 -6.82 23.64 8.18
N HIS A 454 -6.17 23.95 7.06
CA HIS A 454 -4.92 23.36 6.61
C HIS A 454 -3.70 24.28 6.79
N ASN A 455 -3.83 25.41 7.50
CA ASN A 455 -2.78 26.42 7.66
C ASN A 455 -2.25 26.98 6.32
N LEU A 456 -3.15 27.12 5.35
CA LEU A 456 -2.84 27.63 4.03
C LEU A 456 -3.27 29.09 3.92
N THR A 457 -2.42 29.93 3.33
CA THR A 457 -2.76 31.30 2.94
C THR A 457 -2.66 31.41 1.42
N ILE A 458 -3.72 31.90 0.78
CA ILE A 458 -3.78 32.06 -0.67
C ILE A 458 -3.55 33.53 -1.02
N SER A 459 -2.74 33.79 -2.04
CA SER A 459 -2.53 35.13 -2.57
C SER A 459 -2.56 35.08 -4.11
N PRO A 460 -3.45 35.85 -4.76
CA PRO A 460 -3.36 36.07 -6.21
C PRO A 460 -2.01 36.67 -6.61
N LEU A 461 -1.57 36.36 -7.83
CA LEU A 461 -0.38 36.91 -8.46
C LEU A 461 -0.70 37.87 -9.58
#